data_AF-A0A8R1ITA5-F1
#
_entry.id   AF-A0A8R1ITA5-F1
#
_cell.length_a   1.000
_cell.length_b   1.000
_cell.length_c   1.000
_cell.angle_alpha   90.00
_cell.angle_beta   90.00
_cell.angle_gamma   90.00
#
_symmetry.space_group_name_H-M   'P 1'
#
loop_
_entity.id
_entity.type
_entity.pdbx_description
1 polymer ?
#
loop_
_entity_poly.entity_id
_entity_poly.type
_entity_poly.pdbx_seq_one_letter_code
_entity_poly.pdbx_strand_id
1 'polypeptide(L)'
;MDKTWEEAPPLFATAARCFVLEVLKKRNAYFVDLFVRLSNKVAIELYKKLGYVIYRQIVDYYTGERDEDAYDMRKSLSRDPEKKSMIPLTHPVHSRELD
;
A
#
# COMPACT_ATOMS: atom_id res chain seq x y z
N MET A 1 -30.61 -3.90 15.82
CA MET A 1 -29.84 -3.17 14.78
C MET A 1 -28.42 -3.66 14.90
N ASP A 2 -28.10 -4.67 14.09
CA ASP A 2 -26.83 -5.39 14.14
C ASP A 2 -25.66 -4.50 13.73
N LYS A 3 -24.64 -4.46 14.58
CA LYS A 3 -23.33 -3.82 14.34
C LYS A 3 -22.41 -4.69 13.48
N THR A 4 -22.96 -5.50 12.57
CA THR A 4 -22.19 -6.46 11.77
C THR A 4 -21.38 -5.82 10.64
N TRP A 5 -21.62 -4.54 10.34
CA TRP A 5 -20.91 -3.80 9.29
C TRP A 5 -19.59 -3.14 9.73
N GLU A 6 -19.30 -3.10 11.03
CA GLU A 6 -18.04 -2.54 11.55
C GLU A 6 -16.87 -3.54 11.45
N GLU A 7 -17.14 -4.81 11.14
CA GLU A 7 -16.14 -5.89 11.05
C GLU A 7 -15.87 -6.40 9.61
N ALA A 8 -16.59 -5.89 8.61
CA ALA A 8 -16.40 -6.29 7.21
C ALA A 8 -15.86 -5.13 6.36
N PRO A 9 -14.53 -5.05 6.16
CA PRO A 9 -14.02 -5.36 4.82
C PRO A 9 -12.65 -6.09 4.78
N PRO A 10 -12.43 -7.26 5.43
CA PRO A 10 -11.23 -8.05 5.16
C PRO A 10 -11.32 -8.80 3.82
N LEU A 11 -12.46 -9.42 3.50
CA LEU A 11 -12.55 -10.40 2.41
C LEU A 11 -12.49 -9.78 1.02
N PHE A 12 -13.25 -8.70 0.74
CA PHE A 12 -13.23 -8.06 -0.59
C PHE A 12 -11.91 -7.36 -0.90
N ALA A 13 -11.35 -6.64 0.07
CA ALA A 13 -10.04 -6.01 -0.07
C ALA A 13 -8.93 -7.08 -0.23
N THR A 14 -9.03 -8.20 0.50
CA THR A 14 -8.12 -9.33 0.35
C THR A 14 -8.29 -10.03 -1.00
N ALA A 15 -9.52 -10.24 -1.47
CA ALA A 15 -9.80 -10.88 -2.75
C ALA A 15 -9.29 -10.04 -3.93
N ALA A 16 -9.58 -8.73 -3.94
CA ALA A 16 -9.05 -7.81 -4.95
C ALA A 16 -7.51 -7.81 -4.95
N ARG A 17 -6.89 -7.80 -3.76
CA ARG A 17 -5.44 -7.93 -3.62
C ARG A 17 -4.91 -9.26 -4.16
N CYS A 18 -5.55 -10.39 -3.81
CA CYS A 18 -5.12 -11.71 -4.28
C CYS A 18 -5.14 -11.79 -5.79
N PHE A 19 -6.19 -11.27 -6.43
CA PHE A 19 -6.29 -11.18 -7.88
C PHE A 19 -5.15 -10.34 -8.47
N VAL A 20 -4.90 -9.14 -7.93
CA VAL A 20 -3.79 -8.27 -8.37
C VAL A 20 -2.44 -8.98 -8.23
N LEU A 21 -2.18 -9.62 -7.08
CA LEU A 21 -0.94 -10.36 -6.85
C LEU A 21 -0.75 -11.52 -7.83
N GLU A 22 -1.82 -12.24 -8.17
CA GLU A 22 -1.76 -13.34 -9.12
C GLU A 22 -1.44 -12.83 -10.53
N VAL A 23 -2.09 -11.75 -10.98
CA VAL A 23 -1.81 -11.12 -12.28
C VAL A 23 -0.37 -10.58 -12.32
N LEU A 24 0.10 -9.93 -11.26
CA LEU A 24 1.47 -9.38 -11.20
C LEU A 24 2.53 -10.47 -11.18
N LYS A 25 2.29 -11.59 -10.49
CA LYS A 25 3.17 -12.77 -10.54
C LYS A 25 3.24 -13.35 -11.95
N LYS A 26 2.10 -13.51 -12.63
CA LYS A 26 2.05 -13.97 -14.04
C LYS A 26 2.78 -13.02 -15.00
N ARG A 27 2.77 -11.72 -14.70
CA ARG A 27 3.49 -10.69 -15.46
C ARG A 27 4.94 -10.48 -15.02
N ASN A 28 5.45 -11.30 -14.11
CA ASN A 28 6.82 -11.24 -13.61
C ASN A 28 7.20 -9.84 -13.08
N ALA A 29 6.33 -9.21 -12.29
CA ALA A 29 6.61 -7.92 -11.66
C ALA A 29 7.62 -8.04 -10.51
N TYR A 30 8.42 -6.99 -10.26
CA TYR A 30 9.39 -6.95 -9.15
C TYR A 30 8.71 -6.79 -7.79
N PHE A 31 7.72 -5.92 -7.71
CA PHE A 31 7.00 -5.60 -6.48
C PHE A 31 5.55 -5.21 -6.80
N VAL A 32 4.75 -5.11 -5.75
CA VAL A 32 3.44 -4.43 -5.76
C VAL A 32 3.50 -3.28 -4.77
N ASP A 33 2.95 -2.14 -5.15
CA ASP A 33 2.77 -0.98 -4.30
C ASP A 33 1.29 -0.64 -4.09
N LEU A 34 1.04 0.20 -3.11
CA LEU A 34 -0.25 0.82 -2.83
C LEU A 34 -0.03 2.12 -2.07
N PHE A 35 -0.97 3.05 -2.22
CA PHE A 35 -1.00 4.30 -1.48
C PHE A 35 -2.08 4.25 -0.41
N VAL A 36 -1.73 4.60 0.82
CA VAL A 36 -2.66 4.64 1.96
C VAL A 36 -2.58 5.98 2.68
N ARG A 37 -3.75 6.56 2.98
CA ARG A 37 -3.87 7.78 3.78
C ARG A 37 -3.19 7.64 5.15
N LEU A 38 -2.46 8.66 5.59
CA LEU A 38 -1.77 8.65 6.87
C LEU A 38 -2.70 8.45 8.07
N SER A 39 -3.94 8.94 7.99
CA SER A 39 -4.98 8.79 9.01
C SER A 39 -5.52 7.36 9.12
N ASN A 40 -5.42 6.54 8.06
CA ASN A 40 -6.00 5.20 8.05
C ASN A 40 -5.06 4.17 8.70
N LYS A 41 -4.93 4.27 10.03
CA LYS A 41 -4.06 3.39 10.84
C LYS A 41 -4.46 1.92 10.74
N VAL A 42 -5.76 1.62 10.59
CA VAL A 42 -6.26 0.24 10.45
C VAL A 42 -5.73 -0.42 9.17
N ALA A 43 -5.80 0.27 8.02
CA ALA A 43 -5.27 -0.24 6.76
C ALA A 43 -3.75 -0.36 6.79
N ILE A 44 -3.04 0.60 7.39
CA ILE A 44 -1.58 0.56 7.53
C ILE A 44 -1.16 -0.71 8.31
N GLU A 45 -1.78 -0.98 9.46
CA GLU A 45 -1.47 -2.17 10.26
C GLU A 45 -1.85 -3.47 9.56
N LEU A 46 -2.96 -3.49 8.81
CA LEU A 46 -3.32 -4.62 7.95
C LEU A 46 -2.22 -4.91 6.92
N TYR A 47 -1.76 -3.90 6.19
CA TYR A 47 -0.75 -4.10 5.14
C TYR A 47 0.63 -4.45 5.72
N LYS A 48 1.01 -3.92 6.88
CA LYS A 48 2.21 -4.37 7.60
C LYS A 48 2.14 -5.88 7.91
N LYS A 49 1.02 -6.37 8.46
CA LYS A 49 0.80 -7.81 8.73
C LYS A 49 0.85 -8.65 7.45
N LEU A 50 0.44 -8.10 6.32
CA LEU A 50 0.50 -8.76 5.01
C LEU A 50 1.89 -8.72 4.35
N GLY A 51 2.89 -8.15 5.02
CA GLY A 51 4.30 -8.10 4.61
C GLY A 51 4.65 -6.92 3.70
N TYR A 52 3.85 -5.86 3.72
CA TYR A 52 4.25 -4.59 3.09
C TYR A 52 5.11 -3.77 4.05
N VAL A 53 5.99 -2.95 3.49
CA VAL A 53 6.77 -1.95 4.22
C VAL A 53 6.44 -0.56 3.72
N ILE A 54 6.55 0.44 4.58
CA ILE A 54 6.48 1.84 4.16
C ILE A 54 7.76 2.14 3.39
N TYR A 55 7.62 2.39 2.09
CA TYR A 55 8.73 2.74 1.22
C TYR A 55 9.06 4.24 1.33
N ARG A 56 8.04 5.11 1.33
CA ARG A 56 8.19 6.55 1.52
C ARG A 56 6.90 7.18 2.01
N GLN A 57 7.02 8.36 2.60
CA GLN A 57 5.90 9.28 2.80
C GLN A 57 5.80 10.21 1.59
N ILE A 58 4.58 10.39 1.09
CA ILE A 58 4.28 11.30 0.01
C ILE A 58 3.47 12.46 0.57
N VAL A 59 4.05 13.65 0.48
CA VAL A 59 3.44 14.88 0.95
C VAL A 59 2.37 15.34 -0.04
N ASP A 60 1.22 15.75 0.48
CA ASP A 60 0.08 16.27 -0.29
C ASP A 60 -0.35 15.35 -1.44
N TYR A 61 -0.48 14.04 -1.16
CA TYR A 61 -0.86 13.04 -2.16
C TYR A 61 -2.38 13.07 -2.44
N TYR A 62 -3.19 13.07 -1.39
CA TYR A 62 -4.64 13.19 -1.52
C TYR A 62 -5.01 14.65 -1.41
N THR A 63 -5.34 15.28 -2.53
CA THR A 63 -5.82 16.67 -2.58
C THR A 63 -7.35 16.69 -2.65
N GLY A 64 -8.00 17.62 -1.94
CA GLY A 64 -9.47 17.71 -1.92
C GLY A 64 -10.01 18.49 -0.72
N GLU A 65 -11.13 18.05 -0.14
CA GLU A 65 -11.70 18.71 1.06
C GLU A 65 -10.77 18.68 2.28
N ARG A 66 -9.92 17.64 2.35
CA ARG A 66 -8.86 17.50 3.35
C ARG A 66 -7.62 17.01 2.64
N ASP A 67 -6.67 17.92 2.47
CA ASP A 67 -5.35 17.59 1.99
C ASP A 67 -4.69 16.63 2.99
N GLU A 68 -4.14 15.55 2.46
CA GLU A 68 -3.58 14.50 3.28
C GLU A 68 -2.41 13.79 2.58
N ASP A 69 -1.36 13.59 3.36
CA ASP A 69 -0.23 12.75 2.99
C ASP A 69 -0.64 11.28 2.83
N ALA A 70 0.17 10.56 2.06
CA ALA A 70 0.06 9.11 1.91
C ALA A 70 1.35 8.39 2.24
N TYR A 71 1.23 7.12 2.64
CA TYR A 71 2.34 6.18 2.57
C TYR A 71 2.27 5.40 1.26
N ASP A 72 3.37 5.40 0.51
CA ASP A 72 3.66 4.40 -0.50
C ASP A 72 4.16 3.15 0.23
N MET A 73 3.37 2.07 0.18
CA MET A 73 3.70 0.80 0.81
C MET A 73 4.01 -0.26 -0.24
N ARG A 74 5.16 -0.94 -0.11
CA ARG A 74 5.64 -1.91 -1.09
C ARG A 74 5.79 -3.31 -0.54
N LYS A 75 5.60 -4.30 -1.42
CA LYS A 75 5.90 -5.70 -1.17
C LYS A 75 6.58 -6.32 -2.39
N SER A 76 7.80 -6.79 -2.22
CA SER A 76 8.54 -7.54 -3.25
C SER A 76 7.85 -8.86 -3.59
N LEU A 77 7.91 -9.22 -4.86
CA LEU A 77 7.42 -10.48 -5.42
C LEU A 77 8.61 -11.41 -5.71
N SER A 78 8.32 -12.58 -6.31
CA SER A 78 9.33 -13.62 -6.58
C SER A 78 10.51 -13.16 -7.43
N ARG A 79 10.34 -12.12 -8.24
CA ARG A 79 11.40 -11.55 -9.10
C ARG A 79 12.42 -10.70 -8.33
N ASP A 80 12.09 -10.23 -7.13
CA ASP A 80 12.97 -9.44 -6.27
C ASP A 80 13.30 -10.20 -4.97
N PRO A 81 14.08 -11.30 -5.05
CA PRO A 81 14.41 -12.12 -3.89
C PRO A 81 15.26 -11.38 -2.85
N GLU A 82 16.06 -10.39 -3.29
CA GLU A 82 16.88 -9.54 -2.43
C GLU A 82 16.09 -8.39 -1.79
N LYS A 83 14.80 -8.23 -2.14
CA LYS A 83 13.90 -7.19 -1.62
C LYS A 83 14.42 -5.76 -1.80
N LYS A 84 15.18 -5.51 -2.87
CA LYS A 84 15.76 -4.18 -3.16
C LYS A 84 14.67 -3.13 -3.34
N SER A 85 13.51 -3.54 -3.84
CA SER A 85 12.35 -2.65 -4.08
C SER A 85 11.60 -2.24 -2.80
N MET A 86 11.94 -2.86 -1.66
CA MET A 86 11.35 -2.59 -0.35
C MET A 86 12.25 -1.73 0.55
N ILE A 87 13.45 -1.35 0.12
CA ILE A 87 14.35 -0.50 0.92
C ILE A 87 13.75 0.90 1.02
N PRO A 88 13.38 1.40 2.21
CA PRO A 88 12.73 2.71 2.33
C PRO A 88 13.62 3.86 1.87
N LEU A 89 13.01 4.90 1.31
CA LEU A 89 13.66 6.18 1.11
C LEU A 89 13.82 6.89 2.45
N THR A 90 14.90 7.64 2.58
CA THR A 90 15.25 8.35 3.81
C THR A 90 14.53 9.69 3.97
N HIS A 91 13.87 10.17 2.92
CA HIS A 91 13.18 11.46 2.93
C HIS A 91 11.77 11.35 2.32
N PRO A 92 10.82 12.19 2.78
CA PRO A 92 9.55 12.37 2.10
C PRO A 92 9.73 12.88 0.68
N VAL A 93 8.72 12.67 -0.16
CA VAL A 93 8.67 13.12 -1.56
C VAL A 93 7.36 13.86 -1.77
N HIS A 94 7.36 15.01 -2.46
CA HIS A 94 6.10 15.66 -2.79
C HIS A 94 5.38 14.88 -3.90
N SER A 95 4.05 14.84 -3.86
CA SER A 95 3.24 14.26 -4.94
C SER A 95 3.59 14.75 -6.36
N ARG A 96 4.14 15.96 -6.51
CA ARG A 96 4.56 16.55 -7.80
C ARG A 96 5.88 16.01 -8.33
N GLU A 97 6.64 15.31 -7.51
CA GLU A 97 7.93 14.68 -7.85
C GLU A 97 7.76 13.18 -8.17
N LEU A 98 6.51 12.71 -8.29
CA LEU A 98 6.18 11.35 -8.70
C LEU A 98 6.14 11.26 -10.24
N ASP A 99 7.30 11.05 -10.85
CA ASP A 99 7.45 10.74 -12.28
C ASP A 99 7.27 9.23 -12.57
#